data_AF-A0A1Y6BQN4-F1
#
_entry.id   AF-A0A1Y6BQN4-F1
#
_cell.length_a   1.000
_cell.length_b   1.000
_cell.length_c   1.000
_cell.angle_alpha   90.00
_cell.angle_beta   90.00
_cell.angle_gamma   90.00
#
_symmetry.space_group_name_H-M   'P 1'
#
loop_
_entity.id
_entity.type
_entity.pdbx_description
1 polymer ?
#
loop_
_entity_poly.entity_id
_entity_poly.type
_entity_poly.pdbx_seq_one_letter_code
_entity_poly.pdbx_strand_id
1 'polypeptide(L)'
;MIRSLLIGISLLTASQSYGNVIFDASQSCIKASSNPERYRPPCHFEPRSLMPSFMDQIPEDLRAAPFQSIAKLSFSCESLRPFSANYTLNDGQEVVGEGHLAASHGATTRLTFLHQYGQAGLRIAGLKGTQGFQAFKPACQLVVDRLVSLPEPKYFQLLAESLLKLDRTLGMVFAMATPDQSYAEALQVLDQASLLLEFLQFSADELTSMQIAQTLIDLGGAKEVLNQDCGASSQVSLRTAAIRETRDLIQSKVMEADSAMTELKDFLARQIDWLKDHASQIAENEIGSLEMTLDRIK
;
A
#
# COMPACT_ATOMS: atom_id res chain seq x y z
N MET A 1 9.15 24.29 53.35
CA MET A 1 10.43 23.54 53.24
C MET A 1 10.15 22.13 52.74
N ILE A 2 10.44 21.91 51.45
CA ILE A 2 10.88 20.69 50.74
C ILE A 2 10.39 19.30 51.25
N ARG A 3 9.53 18.64 50.45
CA ARG A 3 9.47 17.18 50.25
C ARG A 3 9.05 16.92 48.79
N SER A 4 10.01 16.73 47.90
CA SER A 4 10.45 15.43 47.36
C SER A 4 9.55 14.90 46.25
N LEU A 5 9.91 15.31 45.04
CA LEU A 5 9.52 14.74 43.74
C LEU A 5 10.06 13.31 43.63
N LEU A 6 9.19 12.32 43.43
CA LEU A 6 9.59 10.99 42.97
C LEU A 6 9.28 10.91 41.48
N ILE A 7 10.32 11.19 40.67
CA ILE A 7 10.31 10.90 39.24
C ILE A 7 10.58 9.40 39.10
N GLY A 8 9.52 8.63 38.83
CA GLY A 8 9.65 7.26 38.35
C GLY A 8 10.10 7.29 36.90
N ILE A 9 11.39 7.09 36.67
CA ILE A 9 11.94 6.84 35.34
C ILE A 9 11.52 5.42 34.97
N SER A 10 10.44 5.30 34.21
CA SER A 10 10.10 4.07 33.48
C SER A 10 11.17 3.88 32.41
N LEU A 11 12.15 3.03 32.70
CA LEU A 11 13.07 2.48 31.71
C LEU A 11 12.25 1.75 30.64
N LEU A 12 12.01 2.44 29.53
CA LEU A 12 11.63 1.84 28.26
C LEU A 12 12.81 0.97 27.81
N THR A 13 12.82 -0.29 28.24
CA THR A 13 13.56 -1.32 27.50
C THR A 13 12.83 -1.51 26.18
N ALA A 14 13.27 -0.77 25.16
CA ALA A 14 12.94 -1.09 23.78
C ALA A 14 13.33 -2.56 23.56
N SER A 15 12.35 -3.42 23.29
CA SER A 15 12.61 -4.80 22.88
C SER A 15 13.46 -4.77 21.63
N GLN A 16 14.76 -5.08 21.76
CA GLN A 16 15.59 -5.37 20.61
C GLN A 16 15.06 -6.67 20.02
N SER A 17 14.20 -6.56 19.01
CA SER A 17 13.88 -7.67 18.12
C SER A 17 15.19 -8.14 17.49
N TYR A 18 15.69 -9.29 17.92
CA TYR A 18 16.82 -9.94 17.28
C TYR A 18 16.35 -10.36 15.88
N GLY A 19 17.01 -9.82 14.85
CA GLY A 19 16.69 -10.14 13.45
C GLY A 19 16.68 -11.65 13.19
N ASN A 20 15.88 -12.09 12.23
CA ASN A 20 15.80 -13.49 11.86
C ASN A 20 17.09 -13.92 11.15
N VAL A 21 17.94 -14.68 11.85
CA VAL A 21 19.15 -15.28 11.25
C VAL A 21 18.71 -16.37 10.26
N ILE A 22 18.99 -16.15 8.99
CA ILE A 22 18.64 -17.07 7.90
C ILE A 22 19.78 -18.03 7.60
N PHE A 23 21.01 -17.54 7.71
CA PHE A 23 22.21 -18.35 7.56
C PHE A 23 23.31 -17.84 8.49
N ASP A 24 24.03 -18.77 9.12
CA ASP A 24 25.22 -18.52 9.93
C ASP A 24 26.22 -19.63 9.66
N ALA A 25 27.38 -19.29 9.11
CA ALA A 25 28.40 -20.27 8.77
C ALA A 25 28.88 -21.08 9.97
N SER A 26 28.85 -20.52 11.18
CA SER A 26 29.28 -21.22 12.40
C SER A 26 28.35 -22.36 12.82
N GLN A 27 27.07 -22.26 12.44
CA GLN A 27 26.04 -23.23 12.76
C GLN A 27 25.79 -24.18 11.57
N SER A 28 25.90 -23.65 10.36
CA SER A 28 25.51 -24.35 9.14
C SER A 28 26.65 -25.08 8.44
N CYS A 29 27.92 -24.75 8.70
CA CYS A 29 29.06 -25.29 7.95
C CYS A 29 30.06 -26.06 8.85
N ILE A 30 31.00 -26.77 8.23
CA ILE A 30 32.01 -27.58 8.94
C ILE A 30 33.16 -26.68 9.43
N LYS A 31 33.53 -26.77 10.71
CA LYS A 31 34.71 -26.08 11.25
C LYS A 31 36.01 -26.60 10.60
N ALA A 32 36.84 -25.70 10.09
CA ALA A 32 38.17 -26.02 9.58
C ALA A 32 39.13 -26.35 10.73
N SER A 33 40.00 -27.34 10.54
CA SER A 33 40.90 -27.86 11.57
C SER A 33 42.15 -26.99 11.82
N SER A 34 42.47 -26.05 10.93
CA SER A 34 43.61 -25.14 11.06
C SER A 34 43.16 -23.76 11.58
N ASN A 35 43.74 -23.33 12.71
CA ASN A 35 43.53 -22.01 13.31
C ASN A 35 43.89 -20.89 12.29
N PRO A 36 43.10 -19.81 12.12
CA PRO A 36 41.96 -19.32 12.92
C PRO A 36 40.60 -19.95 12.55
N GLU A 37 39.60 -19.79 13.42
CA GLU A 37 38.22 -20.26 13.24
C GLU A 37 37.66 -19.90 11.86
N ARG A 38 37.64 -20.88 10.98
CA ARG A 38 37.07 -20.76 9.64
C ARG A 38 36.12 -21.91 9.42
N TYR A 39 35.13 -21.69 8.57
CA TYR A 39 34.12 -22.68 8.23
C TYR A 39 34.22 -23.02 6.75
N ARG A 40 34.03 -24.27 6.39
CA ARG A 40 34.12 -24.75 5.01
C ARG A 40 32.87 -25.52 4.63
N PRO A 41 32.52 -25.54 3.33
CA PRO A 41 31.47 -26.42 2.86
C PRO A 41 31.77 -27.93 3.05
N PRO A 42 30.75 -28.80 2.92
CA PRO A 42 29.34 -28.47 2.69
C PRO A 42 28.70 -27.72 3.86
N CYS A 43 27.77 -26.83 3.55
CA CYS A 43 26.95 -26.16 4.55
C CYS A 43 25.52 -26.68 4.44
N HIS A 44 24.90 -27.02 5.57
CA HIS A 44 23.48 -27.34 5.64
C HIS A 44 22.67 -26.04 5.55
N PHE A 45 21.80 -25.94 4.56
CA PHE A 45 20.91 -24.80 4.39
C PHE A 45 19.48 -25.29 4.16
N GLU A 46 18.59 -24.86 5.04
CA GLU A 46 17.16 -25.11 4.89
C GLU A 46 16.50 -23.84 4.37
N PRO A 47 15.75 -23.92 3.25
CA PRO A 47 15.01 -22.78 2.74
C PRO A 47 14.06 -22.22 3.80
N ARG A 48 14.10 -20.91 4.01
CA ARG A 48 13.23 -20.21 4.97
C ARG A 48 12.33 -19.22 4.27
N SER A 49 11.06 -19.22 4.66
CA SER A 49 10.07 -18.23 4.25
C SER A 49 9.77 -17.30 5.42
N LEU A 50 9.78 -16.00 5.15
CA LEU A 50 9.48 -14.94 6.09
C LEU A 50 8.24 -14.20 5.60
N MET A 51 7.27 -14.01 6.49
CA MET A 51 6.11 -13.17 6.22
C MET A 51 6.37 -11.76 6.75
N PRO A 52 5.96 -10.71 6.01
CA PRO A 52 6.05 -9.36 6.51
C PRO A 52 5.13 -9.15 7.70
N SER A 53 5.52 -8.27 8.60
CA SER A 53 4.55 -7.64 9.50
C SER A 53 3.68 -6.69 8.67
N PHE A 54 2.37 -6.72 8.86
CA PHE A 54 1.44 -5.84 8.18
C PHE A 54 0.23 -5.55 9.09
N MET A 55 -0.52 -4.50 8.76
CA MET A 55 -1.79 -4.19 9.42
C MET A 55 -2.91 -4.99 8.73
N ASP A 56 -3.60 -5.83 9.48
CA ASP A 56 -4.64 -6.74 8.96
C ASP A 56 -6.01 -6.06 8.74
N GLN A 57 -6.21 -4.89 9.34
CA GLN A 57 -7.43 -4.07 9.24
C GLN A 57 -7.49 -3.26 7.94
N ILE A 58 -7.45 -3.94 6.80
CA ILE A 58 -7.55 -3.34 5.47
C ILE A 58 -9.03 -3.38 5.00
N PRO A 59 -9.63 -2.22 4.65
CA PRO A 59 -10.94 -2.14 3.99
C PRO A 59 -11.08 -3.11 2.82
N GLU A 60 -12.27 -3.69 2.64
CA GLU A 60 -12.51 -4.72 1.62
C GLU A 60 -12.14 -4.22 0.21
N ASP A 61 -12.58 -3.01 -0.14
CA ASP A 61 -12.31 -2.37 -1.43
C ASP A 61 -10.81 -2.08 -1.67
N LEU A 62 -10.01 -2.01 -0.61
CA LEU A 62 -8.57 -1.74 -0.68
C LEU A 62 -7.71 -3.01 -0.56
N ARG A 63 -8.30 -4.21 -0.39
CA ARG A 63 -7.52 -5.44 -0.24
C ARG A 63 -6.77 -5.86 -1.50
N ALA A 64 -7.34 -5.54 -2.66
CA ALA A 64 -6.73 -5.78 -3.97
C ALA A 64 -5.87 -4.61 -4.46
N ALA A 65 -5.75 -3.54 -3.67
CA ALA A 65 -4.90 -2.40 -4.01
C ALA A 65 -3.41 -2.83 -4.06
N PRO A 66 -2.56 -2.11 -4.79
CA PRO A 66 -1.12 -2.28 -4.72
C PRO A 66 -0.55 -1.97 -3.32
N PHE A 67 0.18 -2.94 -2.79
CA PHE A 67 1.01 -2.80 -1.60
C PHE A 67 2.48 -2.94 -1.98
N GLN A 68 3.34 -2.53 -1.07
CA GLN A 68 4.77 -2.77 -1.14
C GLN A 68 5.27 -3.41 0.14
N SER A 69 6.25 -4.30 0.00
CA SER A 69 6.96 -4.87 1.12
C SER A 69 8.42 -4.41 1.11
N ILE A 70 8.91 -4.07 2.29
CA ILE A 70 10.28 -3.58 2.50
C ILE A 70 10.99 -4.54 3.44
N ALA A 71 12.10 -5.09 2.97
CA ALA A 71 13.00 -5.91 3.76
C ALA A 71 14.29 -5.16 4.07
N LYS A 72 14.65 -5.07 5.35
CA LYS A 72 16.00 -4.66 5.79
C LYS A 72 16.78 -5.92 6.12
N LEU A 73 17.85 -6.16 5.38
CA LEU A 73 18.68 -7.35 5.53
C LEU A 73 20.16 -7.00 5.63
N SER A 74 20.89 -7.81 6.37
CA SER A 74 22.35 -7.77 6.45
C SER A 74 22.88 -9.08 5.91
N PHE A 75 23.63 -9.00 4.81
CA PHE A 75 24.36 -10.15 4.30
C PHE A 75 25.86 -9.85 4.37
N SER A 76 26.47 -10.26 5.47
CA SER A 76 27.91 -10.08 5.70
C SER A 76 28.61 -11.40 5.51
N CYS A 77 29.55 -11.48 4.57
CA CYS A 77 30.40 -12.66 4.47
C CYS A 77 31.75 -12.31 3.86
N GLU A 78 32.82 -12.71 4.53
CA GLU A 78 34.16 -12.71 3.97
C GLU A 78 34.51 -14.13 3.50
N SER A 79 34.57 -14.29 2.19
CA SER A 79 34.89 -15.55 1.51
C SER A 79 35.89 -15.33 0.40
N LEU A 80 36.71 -16.36 0.12
CA LEU A 80 37.71 -16.34 -0.97
C LEU A 80 37.07 -16.32 -2.37
N ARG A 81 35.78 -16.60 -2.48
CA ARG A 81 34.98 -16.60 -3.72
C ARG A 81 33.62 -15.94 -3.48
N PRO A 82 32.95 -15.39 -4.51
CA PRO A 82 31.64 -14.77 -4.36
C PRO A 82 30.63 -15.71 -3.71
N PHE A 83 29.95 -15.22 -2.69
CA PHE A 83 28.90 -15.92 -1.96
C PHE A 83 27.61 -15.13 -2.10
N SER A 84 26.53 -15.80 -2.49
CA SER A 84 25.23 -15.15 -2.69
C SER A 84 24.07 -16.03 -2.24
N ALA A 85 22.91 -15.42 -2.01
CA ALA A 85 21.68 -16.10 -1.66
C ALA A 85 20.65 -15.84 -2.76
N ASN A 86 19.97 -16.88 -3.23
CA ASN A 86 18.82 -16.72 -4.10
C ASN A 86 17.59 -16.50 -3.23
N TYR A 87 16.75 -15.56 -3.62
CA TYR A 87 15.46 -15.36 -3.00
C TYR A 87 14.35 -15.40 -4.04
N THR A 88 13.18 -15.83 -3.59
CA THR A 88 11.92 -15.68 -4.31
C THR A 88 10.98 -14.83 -3.45
N LEU A 89 10.15 -14.05 -4.11
CA LEU A 89 9.05 -13.30 -3.52
C LEU A 89 7.78 -14.05 -3.87
N ASN A 90 7.03 -14.40 -2.85
CA ASN A 90 5.86 -15.25 -2.98
C ASN A 90 4.60 -14.46 -2.63
N ASP A 91 3.63 -14.54 -3.51
CA ASP A 91 2.29 -14.03 -3.32
C ASP A 91 1.35 -15.23 -3.14
N GLY A 92 1.04 -15.55 -1.89
CA GLY A 92 0.45 -16.84 -1.54
C GLY A 92 1.34 -18.01 -2.02
N GLN A 93 0.91 -18.70 -3.08
CA GLN A 93 1.66 -19.80 -3.70
C GLN A 93 2.39 -19.41 -5.00
N GLU A 94 2.13 -18.23 -5.54
CA GLU A 94 2.74 -17.77 -6.79
C GLU A 94 4.08 -17.08 -6.53
N VAL A 95 5.06 -17.28 -7.43
CA VAL A 95 6.33 -16.57 -7.38
C VAL A 95 6.21 -15.31 -8.23
N VAL A 96 6.23 -14.15 -7.58
CA VAL A 96 6.06 -12.83 -8.22
C VAL A 96 7.40 -12.14 -8.51
N GLY A 97 8.49 -12.65 -7.96
CA GLY A 97 9.81 -12.12 -8.21
C GLY A 97 10.92 -13.05 -7.74
N GLU A 98 12.07 -12.94 -8.37
CA GLU A 98 13.26 -13.70 -8.00
C GLU A 98 14.49 -12.80 -8.06
N GLY A 99 15.50 -13.12 -7.27
CA GLY A 99 16.75 -12.39 -7.33
C GLY A 99 17.88 -13.05 -6.56
N HIS A 100 18.99 -12.34 -6.54
CA HIS A 100 20.21 -12.76 -5.86
C HIS A 100 20.69 -11.65 -4.93
N LEU A 101 21.03 -12.02 -3.70
CA LEU A 101 21.68 -11.15 -2.72
C LEU A 101 23.14 -11.55 -2.65
N ALA A 102 24.03 -10.66 -3.08
CA ALA A 102 25.45 -10.86 -2.87
C ALA A 102 25.83 -10.49 -1.43
N ALA A 103 26.77 -11.24 -0.85
CA ALA A 103 27.38 -10.82 0.40
C ALA A 103 28.13 -9.51 0.20
N SER A 104 28.00 -8.60 1.16
CA SER A 104 28.70 -7.33 1.21
C SER A 104 29.50 -7.22 2.50
N HIS A 105 30.45 -6.30 2.59
CA HIS A 105 31.18 -6.07 3.84
C HIS A 105 30.35 -5.17 4.76
N GLY A 106 29.55 -5.78 5.63
CA GLY A 106 28.81 -5.10 6.69
C GLY A 106 27.74 -4.11 6.22
N ALA A 107 27.36 -4.09 4.94
CA ALA A 107 26.32 -3.21 4.46
C ALA A 107 24.93 -3.85 4.68
N THR A 108 24.03 -3.06 5.25
CA THR A 108 22.61 -3.38 5.25
C THR A 108 22.04 -3.04 3.88
N THR A 109 21.35 -4.00 3.27
CA THR A 109 20.61 -3.79 2.02
C THR A 109 19.14 -3.62 2.33
N ARG A 110 18.50 -2.70 1.61
CA ARG A 110 17.05 -2.54 1.61
C ARG A 110 16.52 -3.13 0.30
N LEU A 111 15.60 -4.08 0.39
CA LEU A 111 14.83 -4.58 -0.74
C LEU A 111 13.42 -4.02 -0.64
N THR A 112 12.90 -3.53 -1.76
CA THR A 112 11.51 -3.10 -1.89
C THR A 112 10.89 -3.85 -3.06
N PHE A 113 9.67 -4.35 -2.88
CA PHE A 113 8.93 -5.04 -3.93
C PHE A 113 7.44 -4.72 -3.85
N LEU A 114 6.81 -4.62 -5.03
CA LEU A 114 5.38 -4.31 -5.18
C LEU A 114 4.58 -5.60 -5.38
N HIS A 115 3.34 -5.63 -4.87
CA HIS A 115 2.42 -6.78 -4.96
C HIS A 115 0.96 -6.31 -4.81
N GLN A 116 -0.03 -7.16 -5.14
CA GLN A 116 -1.46 -6.79 -5.21
C GLN A 116 -2.30 -7.20 -3.98
N TYR A 117 -1.64 -7.45 -2.84
CA TYR A 117 -2.30 -7.95 -1.62
C TYR A 117 -1.67 -7.32 -0.39
N GLY A 118 -2.32 -7.40 0.78
CA GLY A 118 -1.79 -6.82 2.02
C GLY A 118 -0.42 -7.34 2.49
N GLN A 119 0.07 -8.47 1.95
CA GLN A 119 1.42 -8.99 2.23
C GLN A 119 1.94 -9.91 1.13
N ALA A 120 3.26 -9.89 0.91
CA ALA A 120 3.97 -10.88 0.11
C ALA A 120 5.22 -11.41 0.84
N GLY A 121 5.40 -12.73 0.82
CA GLY A 121 6.43 -13.43 1.56
C GLY A 121 7.80 -13.39 0.89
N LEU A 122 8.86 -13.30 1.70
CA LEU A 122 10.25 -13.44 1.24
C LEU A 122 10.75 -14.85 1.53
N ARG A 123 11.09 -15.62 0.51
CA ARG A 123 11.69 -16.95 0.66
C ARG A 123 13.15 -16.94 0.22
N ILE A 124 14.07 -17.30 1.12
CA ILE A 124 15.46 -17.54 0.75
C ILE A 124 15.60 -19.00 0.33
N ALA A 125 15.70 -19.23 -0.99
CA ALA A 125 15.57 -20.55 -1.59
C ALA A 125 16.87 -21.36 -1.56
N GLY A 126 18.03 -20.70 -1.53
CA GLY A 126 19.31 -21.39 -1.52
C GLY A 126 20.50 -20.46 -1.49
N LEU A 127 21.66 -21.03 -1.16
CA LEU A 127 22.94 -20.33 -1.13
C LEU A 127 23.80 -20.79 -2.31
N LYS A 128 24.32 -19.84 -3.08
CA LYS A 128 25.25 -20.08 -4.18
C LYS A 128 26.68 -19.75 -3.78
N GLY A 129 27.62 -20.46 -4.39
CA GLY A 129 29.02 -20.36 -4.02
C GLY A 129 29.24 -20.97 -2.63
N THR A 130 28.77 -22.20 -2.41
CA THR A 130 29.03 -23.03 -1.23
C THR A 130 29.81 -24.30 -1.62
N GLN A 131 30.51 -24.31 -2.75
CA GLN A 131 31.20 -25.50 -3.25
C GLN A 131 32.66 -25.17 -3.62
N GLY A 132 33.56 -26.14 -3.42
CA GLY A 132 34.99 -26.02 -3.71
C GLY A 132 35.84 -25.53 -2.53
N PHE A 133 37.06 -25.04 -2.82
CA PHE A 133 37.98 -24.49 -1.81
C PHE A 133 37.47 -23.13 -1.31
N GLN A 134 36.56 -23.18 -0.34
CA GLN A 134 35.98 -22.01 0.28
C GLN A 134 36.11 -22.09 1.79
N ALA A 135 36.59 -20.99 2.36
CA ALA A 135 36.66 -20.80 3.79
C ALA A 135 35.93 -19.49 4.12
N PHE A 136 34.89 -19.61 4.94
CA PHE A 136 34.12 -18.51 5.49
C PHE A 136 34.75 -18.09 6.83
N LYS A 137 34.81 -16.79 7.07
CA LYS A 137 35.08 -16.28 8.43
C LYS A 137 33.85 -16.51 9.34
N PRO A 138 34.00 -16.47 10.68
CA PRO A 138 32.90 -16.70 11.62
C PRO A 138 31.75 -15.70 11.49
N ALA A 139 32.03 -14.48 11.02
CA ALA A 139 31.02 -13.44 10.81
C ALA A 139 30.21 -13.59 9.50
N CYS A 140 30.30 -14.74 8.81
CA CYS A 140 29.55 -14.99 7.58
C CYS A 140 28.08 -15.33 7.90
N GLN A 141 27.20 -14.32 7.84
CA GLN A 141 25.79 -14.44 8.17
C GLN A 141 24.87 -13.70 7.20
N LEU A 142 23.67 -14.24 7.02
CA LEU A 142 22.52 -13.56 6.41
C LEU A 142 21.45 -13.39 7.48
N VAL A 143 21.08 -12.15 7.77
CA VAL A 143 20.06 -11.79 8.75
C VAL A 143 19.01 -10.91 8.08
N VAL A 144 17.74 -11.21 8.32
CA VAL A 144 16.63 -10.32 7.97
C VAL A 144 16.20 -9.62 9.25
N ASP A 145 16.59 -8.35 9.36
CA ASP A 145 16.35 -7.54 10.56
C ASP A 145 14.87 -7.20 10.69
N ARG A 146 14.26 -6.76 9.60
CA ARG A 146 12.81 -6.46 9.52
C ARG A 146 12.27 -6.70 8.12
N LEU A 147 11.00 -7.07 8.07
CA LEU A 147 10.22 -7.21 6.86
C LEU A 147 8.82 -6.67 7.15
N VAL A 148 8.41 -5.62 6.45
CA VAL A 148 7.11 -4.96 6.64
C VAL A 148 6.39 -4.84 5.31
N SER A 149 5.06 -4.92 5.32
CA SER A 149 4.21 -4.56 4.18
C SER A 149 3.38 -3.32 4.50
N LEU A 150 3.21 -2.46 3.51
CA LEU A 150 2.46 -1.22 3.61
C LEU A 150 1.82 -0.83 2.26
N PRO A 151 0.79 0.03 2.27
CA PRO A 151 0.24 0.65 1.06
C PRO A 151 1.32 1.21 0.15
N GLU A 152 1.21 1.01 -1.16
CA GLU A 152 2.14 1.61 -2.12
C GLU A 152 1.88 3.14 -2.20
N PRO A 153 2.83 4.00 -1.80
CA PRO A 153 2.54 5.41 -1.58
C PRO A 153 2.06 6.15 -2.83
N LYS A 154 2.57 5.82 -4.03
CA LYS A 154 2.18 6.52 -5.25
C LYS A 154 0.76 6.17 -5.69
N TYR A 155 0.37 4.90 -5.59
CA TYR A 155 -0.97 4.43 -5.87
C TYR A 155 -1.97 5.09 -4.92
N PHE A 156 -1.69 5.06 -3.61
CA PHE A 156 -2.59 5.67 -2.63
C PHE A 156 -2.66 7.20 -2.75
N GLN A 157 -1.57 7.84 -3.20
CA GLN A 157 -1.61 9.26 -3.58
C GLN A 157 -2.52 9.49 -4.80
N LEU A 158 -2.40 8.68 -5.85
CA LEU A 158 -3.24 8.80 -7.05
C LEU A 158 -4.72 8.55 -6.72
N LEU A 159 -5.01 7.53 -5.91
CA LEU A 159 -6.35 7.21 -5.43
C LEU A 159 -6.96 8.41 -4.68
N ALA A 160 -6.23 8.97 -3.73
CA ALA A 160 -6.67 10.16 -2.99
C ALA A 160 -6.94 11.35 -3.93
N GLU A 161 -6.05 11.62 -4.88
CA GLU A 161 -6.22 12.70 -5.85
C GLU A 161 -7.43 12.47 -6.77
N SER A 162 -7.68 11.22 -7.15
CA SER A 162 -8.79 10.83 -8.03
C SER A 162 -10.12 10.97 -7.32
N LEU A 163 -10.24 10.45 -6.10
CA LEU A 163 -11.43 10.61 -5.27
C LEU A 163 -11.71 12.08 -4.93
N LEU A 164 -10.68 12.90 -4.66
CA LEU A 164 -10.87 14.34 -4.39
C LEU A 164 -11.42 15.08 -5.61
N LYS A 165 -10.97 14.71 -6.82
CA LYS A 165 -11.49 15.28 -8.05
C LYS A 165 -12.91 14.79 -8.33
N LEU A 166 -13.22 13.52 -8.04
CA LEU A 166 -14.55 12.95 -8.19
C LEU A 166 -15.54 13.68 -7.28
N ASP A 167 -15.23 13.77 -5.99
CA ASP A 167 -16.03 14.49 -5.00
C ASP A 167 -16.28 15.94 -5.43
N ARG A 168 -15.23 16.70 -5.76
CA ARG A 168 -15.37 18.10 -6.22
C ARG A 168 -16.23 18.23 -7.47
N THR A 169 -16.09 17.30 -8.42
CA THR A 169 -16.87 17.31 -9.66
C THR A 169 -18.34 17.05 -9.35
N LEU A 170 -18.66 16.02 -8.56
CA LEU A 170 -20.02 15.69 -8.16
C LEU A 170 -20.64 16.77 -7.29
N GLY A 171 -19.88 17.36 -6.37
CA GLY A 171 -20.31 18.49 -5.52
C GLY A 171 -20.64 19.73 -6.35
N MET A 172 -19.84 20.04 -7.37
CA MET A 172 -20.14 21.12 -8.31
C MET A 172 -21.45 20.85 -9.07
N VAL A 173 -21.62 19.63 -9.59
CA VAL A 173 -22.83 19.20 -10.30
C VAL A 173 -24.06 19.28 -9.39
N PHE A 174 -23.95 18.83 -8.14
CA PHE A 174 -25.01 18.91 -7.14
C PHE A 174 -25.40 20.35 -6.78
N ALA A 175 -24.41 21.23 -6.62
CA ALA A 175 -24.62 22.65 -6.36
C ALA A 175 -25.30 23.34 -7.55
N MET A 176 -24.99 22.88 -8.77
CA MET A 176 -25.60 23.36 -9.99
C MET A 176 -26.95 22.73 -10.31
N ALA A 177 -27.42 21.68 -9.63
CA ALA A 177 -28.71 21.02 -9.92
C ALA A 177 -29.83 21.49 -8.97
N THR A 178 -30.23 22.77 -8.99
CA THR A 178 -31.23 23.32 -8.04
C THR A 178 -32.67 23.03 -8.47
N PRO A 179 -33.63 22.85 -7.53
CA PRO A 179 -35.03 22.49 -7.85
C PRO A 179 -35.78 23.49 -8.72
N ASP A 180 -35.39 24.76 -8.69
CA ASP A 180 -36.04 25.85 -9.43
C ASP A 180 -35.49 26.01 -10.87
N GLN A 181 -34.53 25.18 -11.27
CA GLN A 181 -33.95 25.25 -12.60
C GLN A 181 -34.91 24.78 -13.68
N SER A 182 -34.72 25.36 -14.86
CA SER A 182 -35.37 24.85 -16.05
C SER A 182 -34.85 23.45 -16.38
N TYR A 183 -35.71 22.64 -16.96
CA TYR A 183 -35.34 21.32 -17.50
C TYR A 183 -34.12 21.36 -18.42
N ALA A 184 -33.99 22.41 -19.23
CA ALA A 184 -32.86 22.58 -20.14
C ALA A 184 -31.53 22.78 -19.39
N GLU A 185 -31.54 23.54 -18.30
CA GLU A 185 -30.36 23.73 -17.45
C GLU A 185 -29.97 22.42 -16.74
N ALA A 186 -30.95 21.66 -16.21
CA ALA A 186 -30.68 20.37 -15.58
C ALA A 186 -30.01 19.37 -16.54
N LEU A 187 -30.47 19.30 -17.80
CA LEU A 187 -29.83 18.50 -18.84
C LEU A 187 -28.40 18.98 -19.15
N GLN A 188 -28.20 20.30 -19.26
CA GLN A 188 -26.89 20.86 -19.51
C GLN A 188 -25.91 20.55 -18.37
N VAL A 189 -26.37 20.60 -17.12
CA VAL A 189 -25.56 20.23 -15.94
C VAL A 189 -25.17 18.76 -16.01
N LEU A 190 -26.10 17.85 -16.36
CA LEU A 190 -25.78 16.44 -16.55
C LEU A 190 -24.78 16.20 -17.69
N ASP A 191 -24.92 16.90 -18.82
CA ASP A 191 -23.98 16.77 -19.94
C ASP A 191 -22.58 17.25 -19.58
N GLN A 192 -22.47 18.36 -18.85
CA GLN A 192 -21.19 18.85 -18.34
C GLN A 192 -20.59 17.91 -17.29
N ALA A 193 -21.43 17.35 -16.40
CA ALA A 193 -21.03 16.36 -15.41
C ALA A 193 -20.41 15.14 -16.09
N SER A 194 -21.12 14.55 -17.06
CA SER A 194 -20.67 13.38 -17.79
C SER A 194 -19.35 13.65 -18.51
N LEU A 195 -19.21 14.78 -19.19
CA LEU A 195 -17.97 15.16 -19.87
C LEU A 195 -16.78 15.25 -18.90
N LEU A 196 -16.97 15.87 -17.73
CA LEU A 196 -15.91 16.02 -16.73
C LEU A 196 -15.54 14.69 -16.08
N LEU A 197 -16.53 13.84 -15.82
CA LEU A 197 -16.32 12.49 -15.29
C LEU A 197 -15.59 11.59 -16.29
N GLU A 198 -15.97 11.62 -17.58
CA GLU A 198 -15.25 10.94 -18.65
C GLU A 198 -13.79 11.41 -18.72
N PHE A 199 -13.54 12.73 -18.64
CA PHE A 199 -12.18 13.26 -18.61
C PHE A 199 -11.40 12.78 -17.38
N LEU A 200 -12.04 12.79 -16.21
CA LEU A 200 -11.44 12.32 -14.96
C LEU A 200 -11.06 10.84 -15.06
N GLN A 201 -11.91 10.01 -15.66
CA GLN A 201 -11.72 8.56 -15.80
C GLN A 201 -10.38 8.20 -16.45
N PHE A 202 -9.92 8.98 -17.44
CA PHE A 202 -8.63 8.74 -18.11
C PHE A 202 -7.40 8.93 -17.21
N SER A 203 -7.56 9.65 -16.10
CA SER A 203 -6.48 9.95 -15.15
C SER A 203 -6.69 9.35 -13.77
N ALA A 204 -7.79 8.64 -13.58
CA ALA A 204 -8.16 8.03 -12.31
C ALA A 204 -7.41 6.71 -12.09
N ASP A 205 -7.22 6.33 -10.83
CA ASP A 205 -6.84 4.97 -10.50
C ASP A 205 -7.96 3.98 -10.89
N GLU A 206 -7.65 2.68 -10.88
CA GLU A 206 -8.58 1.63 -11.29
C GLU A 206 -9.89 1.61 -10.48
N LEU A 207 -9.81 1.78 -9.15
CA LEU A 207 -10.96 1.75 -8.27
C LEU A 207 -11.88 2.96 -8.54
N THR A 208 -11.30 4.16 -8.58
CA THR A 208 -12.06 5.37 -8.88
C THR A 208 -12.60 5.35 -10.32
N SER A 209 -11.86 4.79 -11.27
CA SER A 209 -12.31 4.64 -12.67
C SER A 209 -13.56 3.74 -12.78
N MET A 210 -13.61 2.66 -12.01
CA MET A 210 -14.82 1.82 -11.93
C MET A 210 -16.00 2.57 -11.31
N GLN A 211 -15.78 3.34 -10.24
CA GLN A 211 -16.81 4.17 -9.62
C GLN A 211 -17.32 5.25 -10.58
N ILE A 212 -16.43 5.89 -11.34
CA ILE A 212 -16.77 6.87 -12.37
C ILE A 212 -17.62 6.22 -13.46
N ALA A 213 -17.23 5.04 -13.96
CA ALA A 213 -17.99 4.33 -14.99
C ALA A 213 -19.42 4.03 -14.54
N GLN A 214 -19.60 3.55 -13.30
CA GLN A 214 -20.93 3.31 -12.74
C GLN A 214 -21.73 4.62 -12.60
N THR A 215 -21.08 5.68 -12.15
CA THR A 215 -21.71 7.00 -12.02
C THR A 215 -22.17 7.55 -13.38
N LEU A 216 -21.38 7.39 -14.44
CA LEU A 216 -21.75 7.78 -15.80
C LEU A 216 -22.98 7.01 -16.31
N ILE A 217 -23.07 5.71 -16.01
CA ILE A 217 -24.25 4.89 -16.34
C ILE A 217 -25.50 5.45 -15.62
N ASP A 218 -25.38 5.72 -14.32
CA ASP A 218 -26.49 6.21 -13.51
C ASP A 218 -26.97 7.60 -13.97
N LEU A 219 -26.03 8.51 -14.29
CA LEU A 219 -26.34 9.83 -14.86
C LEU A 219 -26.95 9.74 -16.25
N GLY A 220 -26.51 8.79 -17.09
CA GLY A 220 -27.11 8.51 -18.39
C GLY A 220 -28.57 8.07 -18.27
N GLY A 221 -28.87 7.18 -17.32
CA GLY A 221 -30.24 6.76 -17.01
C GLY A 221 -31.10 7.93 -16.51
N ALA A 222 -30.59 8.76 -15.60
CA ALA A 222 -31.30 9.95 -15.12
C ALA A 222 -31.59 10.96 -16.25
N LYS A 223 -30.64 11.13 -17.18
CA LYS A 223 -30.81 11.96 -18.38
C LYS A 223 -31.92 11.44 -19.28
N GLU A 224 -32.02 10.13 -19.48
CA GLU A 224 -33.11 9.53 -20.27
C GLU A 224 -34.47 9.76 -19.62
N VAL A 225 -34.59 9.55 -18.31
CA VAL A 225 -35.83 9.82 -17.54
C VAL A 225 -36.22 11.28 -17.66
N LEU A 226 -35.28 12.21 -17.46
CA LEU A 226 -35.54 13.64 -17.63
C LEU A 226 -36.05 13.95 -19.05
N ASN A 227 -35.44 13.39 -20.09
CA ASN A 227 -35.88 13.63 -21.47
C ASN A 227 -37.30 13.12 -21.74
N GLN A 228 -37.66 11.96 -21.18
CA GLN A 228 -38.99 11.36 -21.33
C GLN A 228 -40.05 12.15 -20.55
N ASP A 229 -39.77 12.46 -19.28
CA ASP A 229 -40.77 13.02 -18.36
C ASP A 229 -40.88 14.55 -18.42
N CYS A 230 -39.93 15.24 -19.05
CA CYS A 230 -39.93 16.70 -19.16
C CYS A 230 -40.10 17.24 -20.58
N GLY A 231 -40.24 16.36 -21.58
CA GLY A 231 -40.43 16.68 -22.99
C GLY A 231 -41.65 17.56 -23.31
N ALA A 232 -41.83 17.88 -24.59
CA ALA A 232 -42.94 18.71 -25.03
C ALA A 232 -44.28 18.05 -24.63
N SER A 233 -45.12 18.76 -23.87
CA SER A 233 -46.43 18.36 -23.31
C SER A 233 -46.46 17.61 -21.97
N SER A 234 -45.34 17.46 -21.26
CA SER A 234 -45.34 16.85 -19.91
C SER A 234 -46.00 17.72 -18.83
N GLN A 235 -46.65 17.07 -17.86
CA GLN A 235 -47.23 17.75 -16.69
C GLN A 235 -46.12 18.34 -15.79
N VAL A 236 -46.36 19.53 -15.22
CA VAL A 236 -45.40 20.22 -14.34
C VAL A 236 -44.98 19.34 -13.15
N SER A 237 -45.90 18.56 -12.59
CA SER A 237 -45.64 17.63 -11.47
C SER A 237 -44.64 16.52 -11.84
N LEU A 238 -44.74 15.95 -13.04
CA LEU A 238 -43.80 14.93 -13.54
C LEU A 238 -42.40 15.51 -13.74
N ARG A 239 -42.31 16.72 -14.31
CA ARG A 239 -41.04 17.43 -14.46
C ARG A 239 -40.37 17.71 -13.13
N THR A 240 -41.10 18.22 -12.14
CA THR A 240 -40.56 18.47 -10.80
C THR A 240 -40.11 17.17 -10.11
N ALA A 241 -40.82 16.06 -10.32
CA ALA A 241 -40.42 14.75 -9.79
C ALA A 241 -39.11 14.26 -10.42
N ALA A 242 -38.99 14.27 -11.76
CA ALA A 242 -37.79 13.82 -12.47
C ALA A 242 -36.54 14.66 -12.13
N ILE A 243 -36.69 15.98 -11.97
CA ILE A 243 -35.59 16.86 -11.52
C ILE A 243 -35.16 16.50 -10.09
N ARG A 244 -36.13 16.23 -9.20
CA ARG A 244 -35.83 15.81 -7.82
C ARG A 244 -35.10 14.47 -7.79
N GLU A 245 -35.58 13.47 -8.53
CA GLU A 245 -34.95 12.15 -8.58
C GLU A 245 -33.50 12.22 -9.10
N THR A 246 -33.26 13.04 -10.13
CA THR A 246 -31.91 13.31 -10.63
C THR A 246 -31.02 13.93 -9.56
N ARG A 247 -31.55 14.90 -8.82
CA ARG A 247 -30.83 15.55 -7.72
C ARG A 247 -30.51 14.57 -6.59
N ASP A 248 -31.47 13.74 -6.21
CA ASP A 248 -31.31 12.74 -5.15
C ASP A 248 -30.26 11.69 -5.55
N LEU A 249 -30.24 11.29 -6.83
CA LEU A 249 -29.19 10.43 -7.38
C LEU A 249 -27.80 11.08 -7.27
N ILE A 250 -27.65 12.33 -7.76
CA ILE A 250 -26.36 13.04 -7.67
C ILE A 250 -25.94 13.18 -6.21
N GLN A 251 -26.86 13.48 -5.31
CA GLN A 251 -26.59 13.56 -3.87
C GLN A 251 -26.08 12.22 -3.31
N SER A 252 -26.71 11.10 -3.70
CA SER A 252 -26.23 9.77 -3.31
C SER A 252 -24.79 9.54 -3.77
N LYS A 253 -24.44 9.93 -5.00
CA LYS A 253 -23.08 9.79 -5.53
C LYS A 253 -22.06 10.68 -4.83
N VAL A 254 -22.44 11.90 -4.44
CA VAL A 254 -21.60 12.76 -3.58
C VAL A 254 -21.36 12.06 -2.25
N MET A 255 -22.40 11.54 -1.60
CA MET A 255 -22.27 10.85 -0.31
C MET A 255 -21.44 9.56 -0.40
N GLU A 256 -21.54 8.81 -1.50
CA GLU A 256 -20.69 7.64 -1.78
C GLU A 256 -19.21 8.04 -1.88
N ALA A 257 -18.89 9.11 -2.63
CA ALA A 257 -17.53 9.62 -2.77
C ALA A 257 -16.96 10.15 -1.45
N ASP A 258 -17.75 10.90 -0.68
CA ASP A 258 -17.40 11.39 0.66
C ASP A 258 -17.10 10.23 1.64
N SER A 259 -17.91 9.17 1.59
CA SER A 259 -17.72 7.99 2.42
C SER A 259 -16.42 7.27 2.06
N ALA A 260 -16.15 7.05 0.77
CA ALA A 260 -14.91 6.43 0.30
C ALA A 260 -13.67 7.26 0.69
N MET A 261 -13.76 8.60 0.62
CA MET A 261 -12.70 9.50 1.06
C MET A 261 -12.43 9.40 2.56
N THR A 262 -13.49 9.35 3.36
CA THR A 262 -13.40 9.22 4.82
C THR A 262 -12.76 7.89 5.21
N GLU A 263 -13.17 6.80 4.56
CA GLU A 263 -12.59 5.47 4.78
C GLU A 263 -11.10 5.43 4.41
N LEU A 264 -10.72 6.00 3.27
CA LEU A 264 -9.32 6.11 2.86
C LEU A 264 -8.50 6.92 3.88
N LYS A 265 -9.02 8.05 4.34
CA LYS A 265 -8.38 8.90 5.35
C LYS A 265 -8.14 8.13 6.64
N ASP A 266 -9.16 7.45 7.15
CA ASP A 266 -9.08 6.69 8.39
C ASP A 266 -8.13 5.50 8.27
N PHE A 267 -8.14 4.83 7.12
CA PHE A 267 -7.20 3.75 6.82
C PHE A 267 -5.76 4.25 6.80
N LEU A 268 -5.47 5.33 6.08
CA LEU A 268 -4.12 5.91 6.00
C LEU A 268 -3.63 6.39 7.36
N ALA A 269 -4.48 7.02 8.17
CA ALA A 269 -4.13 7.44 9.52
C ALA A 269 -3.75 6.26 10.41
N ARG A 270 -4.58 5.20 10.45
CA ARG A 270 -4.28 3.98 11.21
C ARG A 270 -2.99 3.30 10.72
N GLN A 271 -2.80 3.25 9.41
CA GLN A 271 -1.61 2.65 8.81
C GLN A 271 -0.34 3.42 9.18
N ILE A 272 -0.37 4.75 9.13
CA ILE A 272 0.78 5.61 9.49
C ILE A 272 1.15 5.40 10.95
N ASP A 273 0.17 5.42 11.85
CA ASP A 273 0.40 5.20 13.28
C ASP A 273 1.00 3.81 13.53
N TRP A 274 0.44 2.78 12.89
CA TRP A 274 0.97 1.42 12.97
C TRP A 274 2.42 1.33 12.45
N LEU A 275 2.73 1.99 11.32
CA LEU A 275 4.08 1.99 10.74
C LEU A 275 5.10 2.73 11.60
N LYS A 276 4.70 3.81 12.30
CA LYS A 276 5.59 4.52 13.23
C LYS A 276 6.07 3.60 14.36
N ASP A 277 5.17 2.77 14.88
CA ASP A 277 5.46 1.81 15.94
C ASP A 277 6.24 0.59 15.43
N HIS A 278 5.93 0.10 14.23
CA HIS A 278 6.41 -1.21 13.76
C HIS A 278 7.52 -1.15 12.68
N ALA A 279 7.73 -0.01 12.04
CA ALA A 279 8.57 0.08 10.85
C ALA A 279 9.27 1.43 10.61
N SER A 280 9.20 2.39 11.55
CA SER A 280 9.79 3.73 11.40
C SER A 280 11.24 3.73 10.91
N GLN A 281 12.06 2.78 11.36
CA GLN A 281 13.47 2.69 10.97
C GLN A 281 13.73 2.19 9.53
N ILE A 282 12.73 1.62 8.86
CA ILE A 282 12.89 1.02 7.52
C ILE A 282 11.98 1.64 6.47
N ALA A 283 10.88 2.26 6.90
CA ALA A 283 9.84 2.83 6.07
C ALA A 283 9.68 4.35 6.26
N GLU A 284 10.68 5.06 6.81
CA GLU A 284 10.59 6.49 7.13
C GLU A 284 10.13 7.36 5.95
N ASN A 285 10.76 7.16 4.78
CA ASN A 285 10.41 7.90 3.56
C ASN A 285 8.97 7.61 3.11
N GLU A 286 8.54 6.36 3.25
CA GLU A 286 7.21 5.91 2.86
C GLU A 286 6.15 6.44 3.81
N ILE A 287 6.43 6.45 5.13
CA ILE A 287 5.59 7.07 6.13
C ILE A 287 5.41 8.55 5.79
N GLY A 288 6.50 9.28 5.52
CA GLY A 288 6.41 10.68 5.10
C GLY A 288 5.58 10.88 3.83
N SER A 289 5.68 9.97 2.86
CA SER A 289 4.86 10.02 1.65
C SER A 289 3.37 9.80 1.93
N LEU A 290 3.03 8.83 2.80
CA LEU A 290 1.65 8.57 3.20
C LEU A 290 1.08 9.72 4.05
N GLU A 291 1.90 10.35 4.91
CA GLU A 291 1.52 11.54 5.67
C GLU A 291 1.19 12.71 4.74
N MET A 292 2.00 12.95 3.71
CA MET A 292 1.68 13.98 2.70
C MET A 292 0.38 13.68 1.96
N THR A 293 0.09 12.41 1.65
CA THR A 293 -1.19 12.00 1.06
C THR A 293 -2.35 12.28 2.03
N LEU A 294 -2.21 11.89 3.30
CA LEU A 294 -3.23 12.12 4.33
C LEU A 294 -3.51 13.62 4.52
N ASP A 295 -2.47 14.46 4.50
CA ASP A 295 -2.61 15.91 4.63
C ASP A 295 -3.33 16.56 3.45
N ARG A 296 -3.29 15.97 2.25
CA ARG A 296 -4.05 16.45 1.09
C ARG A 296 -5.54 16.12 1.15
N ILE A 297 -5.92 15.09 1.91
CA ILE A 297 -7.30 14.65 2.12
C ILE A 297 -7.98 15.48 3.23
N LYS A 298 -7.22 16.19 4.07
CA LYS A 298 -7.75 17.07 5.14
C LYS A 298 -8.37 18.35 4.59
#